data_AF-A0A9W5EA76-F1
#
_entry.id   AF-A0A9W5EA76-F1
#
_cell.length_a   1.000
_cell.length_b   1.000
_cell.length_c   1.000
_cell.angle_alpha   90.00
_cell.angle_beta   90.00
_cell.angle_gamma   90.00
#
_symmetry.space_group_name_H-M   'P 1'
#
loop_
_entity.id
_entity.type
_entity.pdbx_description
1 polymer ?
#
loop_
_entity_poly.entity_id
_entity_poly.type
_entity_poly.pdbx_seq_one_letter_code
_entity_poly.pdbx_strand_id
1 'polypeptide(L)'
;MREEVKWFAEQMENKLKENDHKGGWQDCDCYWLLNRAIKECVELSRELDVHRDLGDNKKEIIKECSDVANFVMMIADKVRKN
;
A
#
# COMPACT_ATOMS: atom_id res chain seq x y z
N MET A 1 -14.85 -10.40 10.05
CA MET A 1 -13.61 -10.24 9.25
C MET A 1 -12.53 -11.05 9.93
N ARG A 2 -11.61 -11.67 9.19
CA ARG A 2 -10.48 -12.40 9.82
C ARG A 2 -9.55 -11.39 10.52
N GLU A 3 -8.92 -11.79 11.62
CA GLU A 3 -8.07 -10.88 12.42
C GLU A 3 -6.90 -10.31 11.59
N GLU A 4 -6.32 -11.12 10.70
CA GLU A 4 -5.22 -10.70 9.83
C GLU A 4 -5.66 -9.61 8.84
N VAL A 5 -6.89 -9.70 8.34
CA VAL A 5 -7.47 -8.70 7.43
C VAL A 5 -7.73 -7.40 8.19
N LYS A 6 -8.24 -7.48 9.43
CA LYS A 6 -8.48 -6.31 10.27
C LYS A 6 -7.17 -5.59 10.59
N TRP A 7 -6.18 -6.33 11.07
CA TRP A 7 -4.86 -5.79 11.40
C TRP A 7 -4.20 -5.13 10.19
N PHE A 8 -4.26 -5.76 9.02
CA PHE A 8 -3.65 -5.20 7.82
C PHE A 8 -4.39 -3.96 7.32
N ALA A 9 -5.73 -3.92 7.44
CA ALA A 9 -6.50 -2.71 7.15
C ALA A 9 -6.11 -1.53 8.05
N GLU A 10 -5.74 -1.78 9.30
CA GLU A 10 -5.21 -0.72 10.19
C GLU A 10 -3.83 -0.21 9.72
N GLN A 11 -2.96 -1.09 9.18
CA GLN A 11 -1.68 -0.66 8.59
C GLN A 11 -1.87 0.17 7.32
N MET A 12 -2.80 -0.26 6.46
CA MET A 12 -3.24 0.49 5.28
C MET A 12 -3.71 1.90 5.66
N GLU A 13 -4.58 2.01 6.66
CA GLU A 13 -5.11 3.30 7.14
C GLU A 13 -4.03 4.21 7.73
N ASN A 14 -3.11 3.67 8.54
CA ASN A 14 -1.99 4.45 9.08
C ASN A 14 -1.15 5.07 7.97
N LYS A 15 -0.89 4.31 6.89
CA LYS A 15 -0.15 4.80 5.73
C LYS A 15 -0.92 5.83 4.90
N LEU A 16 -2.24 5.70 4.81
CA LEU A 16 -3.08 6.73 4.16
C LEU A 16 -3.01 8.06 4.93
N LYS A 17 -3.11 8.01 6.26
CA LYS A 17 -3.00 9.20 7.12
C LYS A 17 -1.69 9.96 6.96
N GLU A 18 -0.57 9.24 6.84
CA GLU A 18 0.72 9.87 6.54
C GLU A 18 0.69 10.68 5.23
N ASN A 19 -0.16 10.28 4.28
CA ASN A 19 -0.32 10.87 2.96
C ASN A 19 -1.51 11.83 2.84
N ASP A 20 -2.25 12.13 3.90
CA ASP A 20 -3.45 13.00 3.85
C ASP A 20 -3.14 14.39 3.26
N HIS A 21 -1.91 14.87 3.45
CA HIS A 21 -1.41 16.12 2.87
C HIS A 21 -1.39 16.14 1.32
N LYS A 22 -1.59 15.00 0.65
CA LYS A 22 -1.59 14.85 -0.82
C LYS A 22 -2.97 14.99 -1.47
N GLY A 23 -4.06 15.10 -0.70
CA GLY A 23 -5.40 15.42 -1.23
C GLY A 23 -6.22 14.23 -1.75
N GLY A 24 -5.87 13.00 -1.40
CA GLY A 24 -6.61 11.79 -1.77
C GLY A 24 -6.33 11.29 -3.20
N TRP A 25 -7.19 10.40 -3.72
CA TRP A 25 -6.98 9.70 -5.01
C TRP A 25 -8.14 9.80 -6.01
N GLN A 26 -9.18 10.59 -5.70
CA GLN A 26 -10.40 10.63 -6.52
C GLN A 26 -10.14 11.18 -7.92
N ASP A 27 -9.21 12.12 -8.08
CA ASP A 27 -8.82 12.71 -9.38
C ASP A 27 -7.66 11.97 -10.08
N CYS A 28 -7.08 10.94 -9.44
CA CYS A 28 -5.98 10.19 -10.02
C CYS A 28 -6.46 9.22 -11.10
N ASP A 29 -5.79 9.16 -12.25
CA ASP A 29 -6.07 8.15 -13.26
C ASP A 29 -5.73 6.72 -12.77
N CYS A 30 -6.51 5.71 -13.20
CA CYS A 30 -6.33 4.32 -12.76
C CYS A 30 -5.01 3.72 -13.27
N TYR A 31 -4.55 4.08 -14.47
CA TYR A 31 -3.26 3.62 -14.98
C TYR A 31 -2.10 4.27 -14.22
N TRP A 32 -2.23 5.54 -13.85
CA TRP A 32 -1.27 6.19 -12.95
C TRP A 32 -1.19 5.48 -11.59
N LEU A 33 -2.34 5.16 -10.96
CA LEU A 33 -2.38 4.41 -9.70
C LEU A 33 -1.75 3.01 -9.84
N LEU A 34 -1.95 2.33 -10.96
CA LEU A 34 -1.32 1.03 -11.22
C LEU A 34 0.20 1.15 -11.33
N ASN A 35 0.71 2.16 -12.03
CA ASN A 35 2.14 2.42 -12.12
C ASN A 35 2.76 2.73 -10.75
N ARG A 36 2.00 3.41 -9.87
CA ARG A 36 2.40 3.59 -8.47
C ARG A 36 2.47 2.25 -7.74
N ALA A 37 1.43 1.42 -7.79
CA ALA A 37 1.45 0.08 -7.17
C ALA A 37 2.66 -0.76 -7.63
N ILE A 38 2.98 -0.73 -8.92
CA ILE A 38 4.16 -1.43 -9.48
C ILE A 38 5.46 -0.90 -8.86
N LYS A 39 5.57 0.42 -8.67
CA LYS A 39 6.73 1.03 -8.02
C LYS A 39 6.88 0.55 -6.57
N GLU A 40 5.78 0.55 -5.81
CA GLU A 40 5.79 0.05 -4.43
C GLU A 40 6.15 -1.46 -4.38
N CYS A 41 5.74 -2.26 -5.37
CA CYS A 41 6.17 -3.66 -5.47
C CYS A 41 7.70 -3.80 -5.65
N VAL A 42 8.33 -2.88 -6.38
CA VAL A 42 9.79 -2.86 -6.53
C VAL A 42 10.47 -2.47 -5.21
N GLU A 43 9.89 -1.55 -4.44
CA GLU A 43 10.37 -1.15 -3.11
C GLU A 43 10.23 -2.32 -2.11
N LEU A 44 9.06 -2.98 -2.07
CA LEU A 44 8.84 -4.21 -1.30
C LEU A 44 9.85 -5.33 -1.67
N SER A 45 10.09 -5.56 -2.96
CA SER A 45 11.06 -6.56 -3.40
C SER A 45 12.46 -6.27 -2.88
N ARG A 46 12.88 -4.99 -2.85
CA ARG A 46 14.18 -4.59 -2.31
C ARG A 46 14.26 -4.84 -0.81
N GLU A 47 13.22 -4.48 -0.05
CA GLU A 47 13.19 -4.72 1.39
C GLU A 47 13.25 -6.22 1.73
N LEU A 48 12.53 -7.06 0.98
CA LEU A 48 12.59 -8.52 1.15
C LEU A 48 13.96 -9.10 0.78
N ASP A 49 14.62 -8.57 -0.25
CA ASP A 49 15.96 -9.01 -0.66
C ASP A 49 17.04 -8.63 0.36
N VAL A 50 16.94 -7.43 0.95
CA VAL A 50 17.88 -6.96 1.98
C VAL A 50 17.63 -7.67 3.32
N HIS A 51 16.37 -7.98 3.64
CA HIS A 51 15.96 -8.52 4.94
C HIS A 51 15.40 -9.94 4.84
N ARG A 52 16.13 -10.84 4.17
CA ARG A 52 15.71 -12.24 3.93
C ARG A 52 15.30 -13.02 5.17
N ASP A 53 15.92 -12.74 6.32
CA ASP A 53 15.62 -13.42 7.58
C ASP A 53 14.53 -12.71 8.41
N LEU A 54 13.85 -11.71 7.83
CA LEU A 54 12.80 -10.91 8.46
C LEU A 54 13.23 -10.32 9.82
N GLY A 55 14.49 -9.90 9.96
CA GLY A 55 15.09 -9.35 11.19
C GLY A 55 14.53 -7.97 11.62
N ASP A 56 15.40 -7.01 11.93
CA ASP A 56 15.00 -5.72 12.52
C ASP A 56 14.10 -4.84 11.63
N ASN A 57 13.95 -5.14 10.33
CA ASN A 57 13.23 -4.30 9.38
C ASN A 57 11.81 -4.76 9.02
N LYS A 58 11.16 -5.56 9.87
CA LYS A 58 9.75 -6.00 9.67
C LYS A 58 8.80 -4.82 9.41
N LYS A 59 9.06 -3.65 10.00
CA LYS A 59 8.21 -2.47 9.86
C LYS A 59 8.20 -1.90 8.45
N GLU A 60 9.36 -1.82 7.79
CA GLU A 60 9.42 -1.29 6.42
C GLU A 60 8.76 -2.24 5.43
N ILE A 61 8.99 -3.55 5.56
CA ILE A 61 8.27 -4.56 4.76
C ILE A 61 6.74 -4.41 4.89
N ILE A 62 6.23 -4.21 6.12
CA ILE A 62 4.79 -4.02 6.38
C ILE A 62 4.28 -2.72 5.75
N LYS A 63 5.06 -1.64 5.79
CA LYS A 63 4.71 -0.37 5.13
C LYS A 63 4.62 -0.54 3.62
N GLU A 64 5.64 -1.14 3.00
CA GLU A 64 5.66 -1.35 1.54
C GLU A 64 4.50 -2.25 1.08
N CYS A 65 4.19 -3.31 1.84
CA CYS A 65 2.98 -4.11 1.62
C CYS A 65 1.70 -3.25 1.68
N SER A 66 1.61 -2.35 2.66
CA SER A 66 0.45 -1.46 2.84
C SER A 66 0.35 -0.45 1.69
N ASP A 67 1.47 0.07 1.19
CA ASP A 67 1.51 0.98 0.04
C ASP A 67 1.00 0.30 -1.24
N VAL A 68 1.50 -0.90 -1.55
CA VAL A 68 1.00 -1.72 -2.67
C VAL A 68 -0.51 -1.94 -2.54
N ALA A 69 -0.97 -2.39 -1.37
CA ALA A 69 -2.38 -2.66 -1.10
C ALA A 69 -3.25 -1.40 -1.22
N ASN A 70 -2.77 -0.26 -0.73
CA ASN A 70 -3.46 1.02 -0.81
C ASN A 70 -3.67 1.44 -2.26
N PHE A 71 -2.65 1.41 -3.12
CA PHE A 71 -2.82 1.80 -4.52
C PHE A 71 -3.81 0.90 -5.27
N VAL A 72 -3.77 -0.42 -5.08
CA VAL A 72 -4.74 -1.32 -5.73
C VAL A 72 -6.16 -1.14 -5.15
N MET A 73 -6.28 -0.86 -3.84
CA MET A 73 -7.55 -0.52 -3.21
C MET A 73 -8.11 0.80 -3.75
N MET A 74 -7.29 1.82 -3.99
CA MET A 74 -7.71 3.09 -4.60
C MET A 74 -8.32 2.87 -5.99
N ILE A 75 -7.71 2.00 -6.81
CA ILE A 75 -8.26 1.60 -8.11
C ILE A 75 -9.62 0.93 -7.93
N ALA A 76 -9.73 -0.04 -7.03
CA ALA A 76 -10.99 -0.73 -6.75
C ALA A 76 -12.08 0.23 -6.25
N ASP A 77 -11.71 1.20 -5.40
CA ASP A 77 -12.61 2.25 -4.91
C ASP A 77 -13.11 3.16 -6.02
N LYS A 78 -12.24 3.52 -6.98
CA LYS A 78 -12.65 4.28 -8.16
C LYS A 78 -13.60 3.48 -9.05
N VAL A 79 -13.25 2.22 -9.35
CA VAL A 79 -14.05 1.37 -10.23
C VAL A 79 -15.44 1.08 -9.66
N ARG A 80 -15.57 0.88 -8.33
CA ARG A 80 -16.88 0.61 -7.71
C ARG A 80 -17.80 1.84 -7.62
N LYS A 81 -17.24 3.05 -7.75
CA LYS A 81 -17.96 4.33 -7.65
C LYS A 81 -18.36 4.92 -9.00
N ASN A 82 -17.74 4.45 -10.08
CA ASN A 82 -18.15 4.71 -11.46
C ASN A 82 -19.39 3.88 -11.82
#